data_AF-A0A933TBY3-F1
#
_entry.id   AF-A0A933TBY3-F1
#
_cell.length_a   1.000
_cell.length_b   1.000
_cell.length_c   1.000
_cell.angle_alpha   90.00
_cell.angle_beta   90.00
_cell.angle_gamma   90.00
#
_symmetry.space_group_name_H-M   'P 1'
#
loop_
_entity.id
_entity.type
_entity.pdbx_description
1 polymer ?
#
loop_
_entity_poly.entity_id
_entity_poly.type
_entity_poly.pdbx_seq_one_letter_code
_entity_poly.pdbx_strand_id
1 'polypeptide(L)' 'YSEVNTKVVTKRNVEIPIEYKLLKKDGKWEVYDVVVEGVSLINNYRTQFNKIIRTNSYEELVKKMKNKQEEELFEEKAK' A
#
# COMPACT_ATOMS: atom_id res chain seq x y z
N TYR A 1 6.02 -5.51 18.20
CA TYR A 1 5.43 -4.59 17.22
C TYR A 1 5.65 -3.17 17.72
N SER A 2 5.77 -2.20 16.83
CA SER A 2 5.90 -0.77 17.14
C SER A 2 5.11 0.04 16.13
N GLU A 3 4.82 1.29 16.47
CA GLU A 3 4.16 2.25 15.59
C GLU A 3 4.96 3.55 15.54
N VAL A 4 5.03 4.19 14.37
CA VAL A 4 5.63 5.51 14.18
C VAL A 4 4.61 6.40 13.49
N ASN A 5 4.27 7.51 14.15
CA ASN A 5 3.26 8.44 13.67
C ASN A 5 3.93 9.65 13.01
N THR A 6 3.50 9.94 11.80
CA THR A 6 3.95 11.09 11.03
C THR A 6 2.76 11.86 10.48
N LYS A 7 3.03 13.06 9.97
CA LYS A 7 2.05 13.88 9.27
C LYS A 7 2.68 14.43 8.00
N VAL A 8 1.95 14.36 6.90
CA VAL A 8 2.31 15.03 5.64
C VAL A 8 1.56 16.35 5.57
N VAL A 9 2.27 17.45 5.39
CA VAL A 9 1.68 18.77 5.18
C VAL A 9 1.69 19.09 3.69
N THR A 10 0.52 19.24 3.10
CA THR A 10 0.38 19.58 1.68
C THR A 10 0.64 21.07 1.43
N LYS A 11 0.83 21.48 0.17
CA LYS A 11 0.96 22.90 -0.23
C LYS A 11 -0.23 23.77 0.17
N ARG A 12 -1.39 23.16 0.44
CA ARG A 12 -2.62 23.84 0.90
C ARG A 12 -2.76 23.83 2.43
N ASN A 13 -1.69 23.50 3.16
CA ASN A 13 -1.66 23.42 4.62
C ASN A 13 -2.65 22.39 5.22
N VAL A 14 -2.98 21.35 4.45
CA VAL A 14 -3.75 20.20 4.93
C VAL A 14 -2.76 19.19 5.54
N GLU A 15 -3.01 18.77 6.77
CA GLU A 15 -2.26 17.71 7.46
C GLU A 15 -2.91 16.34 7.20
N ILE A 16 -2.13 15.40 6.68
CA ILE A 16 -2.55 14.02 6.45
C ILE A 16 -1.79 13.13 7.44
N PRO A 17 -2.45 12.53 8.45
CA PRO A 17 -1.80 11.63 9.39
C PRO A 17 -1.45 10.30 8.72
N ILE A 18 -0.24 9.82 9.00
CA ILE A 18 0.25 8.51 8.54
C ILE A 18 0.85 7.75 9.72
N GLU A 19 0.40 6.52 9.91
CA GLU A 19 0.89 5.61 10.94
C GLU A 19 1.65 4.47 10.26
N TYR A 20 2.92 4.30 10.58
CA TYR A 20 3.72 3.17 10.12
C TYR A 20 3.71 2.09 11.19
N LYS A 21 3.22 0.90 10.86
CA LYS A 21 3.30 -0.26 11.75
C LYS A 21 4.56 -1.05 11.43
N LEU A 22 5.39 -1.25 12.45
CA LEU A 22 6.69 -1.88 12.35
C LEU A 22 6.74 -3.22 13.08
N LEU A 23 7.47 -4.15 12.48
CA LEU A 23 7.89 -5.39 13.10
C LEU A 23 9.41 -5.42 13.19
N LYS A 24 9.94 -6.05 14.24
CA LYS A 24 11.38 -6.25 14.38
C LYS A 24 11.70 -7.65 13.88
N LYS A 25 12.54 -7.75 12.85
CA LYS A 25 12.99 -8.99 12.23
C LYS A 25 14.50 -8.94 12.07
N ASP A 26 15.19 -10.00 12.51
CA ASP A 26 16.65 -10.13 12.42
C ASP A 26 17.41 -8.89 12.97
N GLY A 27 16.90 -8.35 14.08
CA GLY A 27 17.45 -7.16 14.74
C GLY A 27 17.09 -5.82 14.09
N LYS A 28 16.45 -5.82 12.92
CA LYS A 28 16.07 -4.61 12.16
C LYS A 28 14.57 -4.33 12.26
N TRP A 29 14.21 -3.06 12.21
CA TRP A 29 12.81 -2.64 12.12
C TRP A 29 12.40 -2.55 10.65
N GLU A 30 11.32 -3.24 10.31
CA GLU A 30 10.73 -3.24 8.97
C GLU A 30 9.27 -2.75 9.08
N VAL A 31 8.88 -1.86 8.17
CA VAL A 31 7.48 -1.45 8.03
C VAL A 31 6.72 -2.59 7.36
N TYR A 32 5.63 -3.03 7.96
CA TYR A 32 4.76 -4.04 7.36
C TYR A 32 3.42 -3.48 6.92
N ASP A 33 2.89 -2.44 7.57
CA ASP A 33 1.64 -1.80 7.18
C ASP A 33 1.75 -0.28 7.31
N VAL A 34 0.98 0.42 6.49
CA VAL A 34 0.86 1.88 6.52
C VAL A 34 -0.62 2.20 6.66
N VAL A 35 -0.97 3.02 7.64
CA VAL A 35 -2.32 3.52 7.86
C VAL A 35 -2.34 4.98 7.45
N VAL A 36 -3.17 5.32 6.47
CA VAL A 36 -3.37 6.70 6.01
C VAL A 36 -4.79 7.09 6.34
N GLU A 37 -4.97 8.16 7.11
CA GLU A 37 -6.30 8.63 7.54
C GLU A 37 -7.17 7.52 8.17
N GLY A 38 -6.53 6.66 8.98
CA GLY A 38 -7.19 5.53 9.63
C GLY A 38 -7.42 4.30 8.74
N VAL A 39 -7.03 4.35 7.46
CA VAL A 39 -7.19 3.24 6.51
C VAL A 39 -5.85 2.50 6.34
N SER A 40 -5.80 1.25 6.81
CA SER A 40 -4.67 0.34 6.57
C SER A 40 -4.59 -0.05 5.10
N LEU A 41 -3.42 0.13 4.50
CA LEU A 41 -3.15 -0.30 3.13
C LEU A 41 -3.29 -1.82 2.99
N ILE A 42 -2.77 -2.62 3.94
CA ILE A 42 -2.96 -4.07 3.91
C ILE A 42 -4.45 -4.42 3.89
N ASN A 43 -5.25 -3.86 4.79
CA ASN A 43 -6.68 -4.19 4.88
C ASN A 43 -7.43 -3.77 3.61
N ASN A 44 -7.08 -2.60 3.06
CA ASN A 44 -7.64 -2.11 1.81
C ASN A 44 -7.33 -3.08 0.65
N TYR A 45 -6.06 -3.40 0.41
CA TYR A 45 -5.67 -4.31 -0.67
C TYR A 45 -6.22 -5.72 -0.48
N ARG A 46 -6.24 -6.24 0.76
CA ARG A 46 -6.86 -7.54 1.07
C ARG A 46 -8.33 -7.57 0.66
N THR A 47 -9.07 -6.49 0.90
CA THR A 47 -10.47 -6.38 0.51
C THR A 47 -10.64 -6.37 -1.01
N GLN A 48 -9.81 -5.60 -1.72
CA GLN A 48 -9.82 -5.54 -3.19
C GLN A 48 -9.45 -6.90 -3.82
N PHE A 49 -8.40 -7.54 -3.32
CA PHE A 49 -7.93 -8.82 -3.82
C PHE A 49 -8.95 -9.93 -3.57
N ASN A 50 -9.55 -9.99 -2.37
CA ASN A 50 -10.62 -10.94 -2.07
C ASN A 50 -11.83 -10.77 -3.00
N LYS A 51 -12.18 -9.53 -3.37
CA LYS A 51 -13.24 -9.27 -4.35
C LYS A 51 -12.87 -9.82 -5.73
N ILE A 52 -11.64 -9.58 -6.20
CA ILE A 52 -11.17 -10.09 -7.50
C ILE A 52 -11.13 -11.62 -7.51
N ILE A 53 -10.53 -12.23 -6.50
CA ILE A 53 -10.41 -13.70 -6.41
C ILE A 53 -11.79 -14.35 -6.41
N ARG A 54 -12.75 -13.78 -5.67
CA ARG A 54 -14.13 -14.31 -5.60
C ARG A 54 -14.89 -14.16 -6.91
N THR A 55 -14.68 -13.07 -7.65
CA THR A 55 -15.41 -12.78 -8.89
C THR A 55 -14.75 -13.39 -10.13
N ASN A 56 -13.42 -13.55 -10.11
CA ASN A 56 -12.62 -14.04 -11.21
C ASN A 56 -11.83 -15.27 -10.75
N SER A 57 -10.53 -15.10 -10.48
CA SER A 57 -9.64 -16.14 -9.97
C SER A 57 -8.37 -15.50 -9.40
N TYR A 58 -7.53 -16.31 -8.78
CA TYR A 58 -6.19 -15.88 -8.37
C TYR A 58 -5.30 -15.51 -9.58
N GLU A 59 -5.38 -16.26 -10.66
CA GLU A 59 -4.61 -16.01 -11.89
C GLU A 59 -4.95 -14.64 -12.48
N GLU A 60 -6.23 -14.27 -12.49
CA GLU A 60 -6.69 -12.96 -12.94
C GLU A 60 -6.21 -11.83 -12.02
N LEU A 61 -6.10 -12.06 -10.71
CA LEU A 61 -5.47 -11.09 -9.80
C LEU A 61 -3.99 -10.88 -10.17
N VAL A 62 -3.22 -11.96 -10.34
CA VAL A 62 -1.80 -11.88 -10.70
C VAL A 62 -1.60 -11.18 -12.04
N LYS A 63 -2.45 -11.48 -13.02
CA LYS A 63 -2.43 -10.82 -14.34
C LYS A 63 -2.67 -9.32 -14.21
N LYS A 64 -3.69 -8.90 -13.46
CA LYS A 64 -3.97 -7.47 -13.21
C LYS A 64 -2.82 -6.76 -12.52
N MET A 65 -2.17 -7.40 -11.55
CA MET A 65 -1.00 -6.83 -10.87
C MET A 65 0.18 -6.62 -11.83
N LYS A 66 0.47 -7.59 -12.70
CA LYS A 66 1.54 -7.47 -13.70
C LYS A 66 1.26 -6.34 -14.69
N ASN A 67 0.06 -6.29 -15.24
CA ASN A 67 -0.33 -5.24 -16.19
C ASN A 67 -0.18 -3.84 -15.57
N LYS A 68 -0.64 -3.67 -14.33
CA LYS A 68 -0.51 -2.38 -13.63
C LYS A 68 0.96 -1.97 -13.42
N GLN A 69 1.82 -2.93 -13.09
CA GLN A 69 3.26 -2.66 -12.92
C GLN A 69 3.93 -2.26 -14.24
N GLU A 70 3.53 -2.88 -15.35
CA GLU A 70 4.03 -2.54 -16.69
C GLU A 70 3.54 -1.15 -17.14
N GLU A 71 2.29 -0.80 -16.85
CA GLU A 71 1.73 0.54 -17.08
C GLU A 71 2.51 1.63 -16.31
N GLU A 72 2.73 1.43 -15.00
CA GLU A 72 3.49 2.39 -14.17
C GLU A 72 4.94 2.54 -14.66
N LEU A 73 5.59 1.44 -15.06
CA LEU A 73 6.95 1.46 -15.62
C LEU A 73 7.01 2.18 -16.98
N PHE A 74 5.97 2.04 -17.81
CA PHE A 74 5.87 2.72 -19.09
C PHE A 74 5.69 4.23 -18.89
N GLU A 75 4.83 4.64 -17.97
CA GLU A 75 4.61 6.06 -17.63
C GLU A 75 5.85 6.73 -17.03
N GLU A 76 6.67 6.01 -16.25
CA GLU A 76 7.93 6.52 -15.70
C GLU A 76 8.98 6.77 -16.79
N LYS A 77 9.07 5.89 -17.80
CA LYS A 77 10.01 6.03 -18.93
C LYS A 77 9.61 7.10 -19.95
N ALA A 78 8.34 7.48 -19.97
CA ALA A 78 7.79 8.48 -20.88
C ALA A 78 7.89 9.92 -20.32
N LYS A 79 8.27 10.08 -19.05
CA LYS A 79 8.57 11.37 -18.41
C LYS A 79 10.05 11.71 -18.53
#